data_AF-A0A5C7WVK4-F1
#
_entry.id   AF-A0A5C7WVK4-F1
#
_cell.length_a   1.000
_cell.length_b   1.000
_cell.length_c   1.000
_cell.angle_alpha   90.00
_cell.angle_beta   90.00
_cell.angle_gamma   90.00
#
_symmetry.space_group_name_H-M   'P 1'
#
loop_
_entity.id
_entity.type
_entity.pdbx_description
1 polymer ?
#
loop_
_entity_poly.entity_id
_entity_poly.type
_entity_poly.pdbx_seq_one_letter_code
_entity_poly.pdbx_strand_id
1 'polypeptide(L)'
;MPDERKVVWIGTALDDLRDFPKDARHDAGFQLEQVQLGLEPDDWKPMPSIGAGCREIRARTADGAFRVFYVTKFSDAVFVLHCFTKKSQRPPRET
;
A
#
# COMPACT_ATOMS: atom_id res chain seq x y z
N MET A 1 -5.50 -15.57 19.14
CA MET A 1 -5.07 -14.99 17.86
C MET A 1 -3.58 -14.75 17.98
N PRO A 2 -2.74 -15.08 16.98
CA PRO A 2 -1.38 -14.54 16.97
C PRO A 2 -1.47 -13.02 17.12
N ASP A 3 -0.51 -12.40 17.82
CA ASP A 3 -0.52 -10.94 18.04
C ASP A 3 -0.50 -10.22 16.69
N GLU A 4 -1.67 -9.71 16.28
CA GLU A 4 -1.85 -8.92 15.07
C GLU A 4 -1.04 -7.63 15.21
N ARG A 5 -0.13 -7.39 14.26
CA ARG A 5 0.68 -6.17 14.31
C ARG A 5 -0.20 -4.95 14.11
N LYS A 6 0.01 -3.93 14.94
CA LYS A 6 -0.74 -2.67 14.83
C LYS A 6 -0.36 -1.93 13.56
N VAL A 7 -1.33 -1.31 12.90
CA VAL A 7 -1.06 -0.37 11.81
C VAL A 7 -0.84 1.03 12.36
N VAL A 8 0.29 1.63 12.01
CA VAL A 8 0.62 3.02 12.32
C VAL A 8 0.61 3.80 11.01
N TRP A 9 -0.32 4.76 10.92
CA TRP A 9 -0.47 5.62 9.75
C TRP A 9 0.40 6.87 9.90
N ILE A 10 1.23 7.15 8.91
CA ILE A 10 2.10 8.33 8.90
C ILE A 10 1.49 9.42 8.00
N GLY A 11 1.44 10.64 8.52
CA GLY A 11 0.95 11.81 7.77
C GLY A 11 -0.48 11.59 7.26
N THR A 12 -0.67 11.77 5.95
CA THR A 12 -1.97 11.65 5.27
C THR A 12 -2.30 10.24 4.82
N ALA A 13 -1.45 9.24 5.08
CA ALA A 13 -1.56 7.92 4.45
C ALA A 13 -2.92 7.21 4.66
N LEU A 14 -3.57 7.44 5.81
CA LEU A 14 -4.90 6.89 6.07
C LEU A 14 -5.98 7.57 5.23
N ASP A 15 -5.93 8.89 5.12
CA ASP A 15 -6.88 9.66 4.33
C ASP A 15 -6.67 9.40 2.84
N ASP A 16 -5.40 9.33 2.39
CA ASP A 16 -5.04 8.94 1.03
C ASP A 16 -5.59 7.53 0.66
N LEU A 17 -5.56 6.57 1.61
CA LEU A 17 -6.16 5.25 1.40
C LEU A 17 -7.69 5.33 1.37
N ARG A 18 -8.29 6.17 2.21
CA ARG A 18 -9.75 6.34 2.26
C ARG A 18 -10.30 6.95 0.97
N ASP A 19 -9.50 7.78 0.30
CA ASP A 19 -9.81 8.39 -0.99
C ASP A 19 -9.69 7.43 -2.19
N PHE A 20 -9.15 6.22 -1.98
CA PHE A 20 -9.18 5.20 -3.04
C PHE A 20 -10.63 4.83 -3.38
N PRO A 21 -10.91 4.50 -4.66
CA PRO A 21 -12.15 3.85 -5.07
C PRO A 21 -12.42 2.61 -4.22
N LYS A 22 -13.70 2.28 -4.05
CA LYS A 22 -14.16 1.23 -3.11
C LYS A 22 -13.39 -0.08 -3.27
N ASP A 23 -13.24 -0.56 -4.50
CA ASP A 23 -12.60 -1.85 -4.77
C ASP A 23 -11.09 -1.80 -4.48
N ALA A 24 -10.44 -0.68 -4.82
CA ALA A 24 -9.03 -0.49 -4.56
C ALA A 24 -8.73 -0.35 -3.06
N ARG A 25 -9.61 0.35 -2.32
CA ARG A 25 -9.53 0.47 -0.86
C ARG A 25 -9.73 -0.87 -0.17
N HIS A 26 -10.66 -1.69 -0.66
CA HIS A 26 -10.94 -3.01 -0.11
C HIS A 26 -9.76 -3.97 -0.35
N ASP A 27 -9.25 -4.04 -1.58
CA ASP A 27 -8.07 -4.85 -1.91
C ASP A 27 -6.86 -4.40 -1.09
N ALA A 28 -6.51 -3.12 -1.13
CA ALA A 28 -5.39 -2.59 -0.34
C ALA A 28 -5.53 -2.85 1.18
N GLY A 29 -6.76 -2.73 1.73
CA GLY A 29 -7.05 -3.06 3.12
C GLY A 29 -6.84 -4.53 3.46
N PHE A 30 -7.34 -5.43 2.62
CA PHE A 30 -7.12 -6.87 2.76
C PHE A 30 -5.63 -7.24 2.69
N GLN A 31 -4.90 -6.66 1.74
CA GLN A 31 -3.46 -6.88 1.62
C GLN A 31 -2.70 -6.35 2.85
N LEU A 32 -3.11 -5.22 3.44
CA LEU A 32 -2.54 -4.73 4.70
C LEU A 32 -2.85 -5.66 5.89
N GLU A 33 -4.05 -6.22 5.95
CA GLU A 33 -4.43 -7.20 6.98
C GLU A 33 -3.53 -8.45 6.90
N GLN A 34 -3.24 -8.95 5.69
CA GLN A 34 -2.26 -10.04 5.50
C GLN A 34 -0.90 -9.66 6.14
N VAL A 35 -0.42 -8.44 5.89
CA VAL A 35 0.82 -7.94 6.52
C VAL A 35 0.68 -7.90 8.04
N GLN A 36 -0.43 -7.44 8.60
CA GLN A 36 -0.63 -7.41 10.05
C GLN A 36 -0.52 -8.81 10.68
N LEU A 37 -1.00 -9.84 9.98
CA LEU A 37 -0.93 -11.24 10.36
C LEU A 37 0.44 -11.90 10.11
N GLY A 38 1.42 -11.16 9.61
CA GLY A 38 2.75 -11.69 9.30
C GLY A 38 2.84 -12.42 7.96
N LEU A 39 1.80 -12.34 7.14
CA LEU A 39 1.73 -12.92 5.80
C LEU A 39 2.25 -11.92 4.76
N GLU A 40 2.56 -12.43 3.57
CA GLU A 40 2.95 -11.58 2.44
C GLU A 40 1.71 -11.19 1.62
N PRO A 41 1.63 -9.94 1.12
CA PRO A 41 0.62 -9.56 0.14
C PRO A 41 0.75 -10.37 -1.15
N ASP A 42 -0.32 -10.40 -1.95
CA ASP A 42 -0.34 -11.11 -3.23
C ASP A 42 0.57 -10.43 -4.28
N ASP A 43 0.47 -9.10 -4.41
CA ASP A 43 1.30 -8.31 -5.34
C ASP A 43 2.05 -7.19 -4.59
N TRP A 44 3.34 -7.42 -4.33
CA TRP A 44 4.21 -6.43 -3.70
C TRP A 44 5.63 -6.39 -4.28
N LYS A 45 6.38 -5.35 -3.93
CA LYS A 45 7.81 -5.21 -4.24
C LYS A 45 8.61 -4.55 -3.12
N PRO A 46 9.87 -4.93 -2.88
CA PRO A 46 10.76 -4.16 -2.01
C PRO A 46 11.09 -2.81 -2.65
N MET A 47 11.17 -1.75 -1.82
CA MET A 47 11.45 -0.37 -2.22
C MET A 47 12.69 0.19 -1.48
N PRO A 48 13.89 -0.37 -1.72
CA PRO A 48 15.11 0.02 -0.99
C PRO A 48 15.52 1.48 -1.22
N SER A 49 15.11 2.08 -2.35
CA SER A 49 15.37 3.49 -2.65
C SER A 49 14.61 4.46 -1.75
N ILE A 50 13.50 4.03 -1.13
CA ILE A 50 12.72 4.82 -0.17
C ILE A 50 13.30 4.65 1.24
N GLY A 51 13.77 3.45 1.56
CA GLY A 51 14.42 3.16 2.84
C GLY A 51 14.51 1.66 3.12
N ALA A 52 15.39 1.31 4.05
CA ALA A 52 15.61 -0.07 4.45
C ALA A 52 14.33 -0.70 5.03
N GLY A 53 13.86 -1.79 4.42
CA GLY A 53 12.65 -2.50 4.84
C GLY A 53 11.34 -1.90 4.33
N CYS A 54 11.40 -0.87 3.46
CA CYS A 54 10.22 -0.37 2.77
C CYS A 54 9.77 -1.36 1.68
N ARG A 55 8.46 -1.59 1.62
CA ARG A 55 7.77 -2.44 0.66
C ARG A 55 6.59 -1.68 0.07
N GLU A 56 6.20 -2.03 -1.15
CA GLU A 56 5.05 -1.47 -1.87
C GLU A 56 4.04 -2.58 -2.15
N ILE A 57 2.78 -2.45 -1.69
CA ILE A 57 1.63 -3.22 -2.20
C ILE A 57 1.13 -2.58 -3.48
N ARG A 58 0.75 -3.40 -4.46
CA ARG A 58 0.28 -2.97 -5.78
C ARG A 58 -1.15 -3.49 -6.03
N ALA A 59 -2.14 -2.68 -5.67
CA ALA A 59 -3.53 -2.97 -5.99
C ALA A 59 -3.87 -2.52 -7.43
N ARG A 60 -4.57 -3.36 -8.19
CA ARG A 60 -5.06 -3.03 -9.53
C ARG A 60 -6.54 -3.34 -9.62
N THR A 61 -7.31 -2.34 -10.02
CA THR A 61 -8.75 -2.46 -10.24
C THR A 61 -9.12 -1.88 -11.60
N ALA A 62 -10.41 -1.91 -11.94
CA ALA A 62 -10.92 -1.22 -13.11
C ALA A 62 -10.63 0.30 -13.08
N ASP A 63 -10.51 0.89 -11.89
CA ASP A 63 -10.27 2.33 -11.69
C ASP A 63 -8.79 2.73 -11.84
N GLY A 64 -7.88 1.76 -11.94
CA GLY A 64 -6.46 2.00 -12.19
C GLY A 64 -5.52 1.20 -11.29
N ALA A 65 -4.35 1.79 -11.05
CA ALA A 65 -3.29 1.18 -10.24
C ALA A 65 -3.02 2.03 -9.00
N PHE A 66 -3.07 1.38 -7.84
CA PHE A 66 -2.99 2.00 -6.52
C PHE A 66 -1.84 1.38 -5.74
N ARG A 67 -1.12 2.21 -4.99
CA ARG A 67 0.10 1.82 -4.29
C ARG A 67 0.02 2.18 -2.83
N VAL A 68 0.45 1.25 -1.99
CA VAL A 68 0.58 1.44 -0.54
C VAL A 68 2.00 1.13 -0.14
N PHE A 69 2.70 2.13 0.39
CA PHE A 69 4.07 2.01 0.85
C PHE A 69 4.07 1.77 2.36
N TYR A 70 4.77 0.73 2.81
CA TYR A 70 4.80 0.35 4.21
C TYR A 70 6.16 -0.20 4.64
N VAL A 71 6.39 -0.25 5.96
CA VAL A 71 7.59 -0.81 6.59
C VAL A 71 7.18 -1.78 7.70
N THR A 72 7.81 -2.95 7.71
CA THR A 72 7.62 -4.02 8.71
C THR A 72 8.88 -4.32 9.54
N LYS A 73 9.89 -3.46 9.46
CA LYS A 73 11.20 -3.67 10.08
C LYS A 73 11.16 -3.71 11.61
N PHE A 74 10.14 -3.11 12.21
CA PHE A 74 9.91 -3.14 13.66
C PHE A 74 8.87 -4.22 13.94
N SER A 75 9.21 -5.19 14.80
CA SER A 75 8.42 -6.42 15.02
C SER A 75 6.96 -6.18 15.40
N ASP A 76 6.67 -5.01 15.98
CA ASP A 76 5.41 -4.80 16.70
C ASP A 76 4.38 -4.00 15.89
N ALA A 77 4.77 -3.45 14.72
CA ALA A 77 3.89 -2.59 13.94
C ALA A 77 4.18 -2.58 12.44
N VAL A 78 3.13 -2.32 11.66
CA VAL A 78 3.17 -2.02 10.23
C VAL A 78 3.05 -0.51 10.07
N PHE A 79 4.11 0.15 9.63
CA PHE A 79 4.09 1.60 9.39
C PHE A 79 3.68 1.86 7.95
N VAL A 80 2.49 2.42 7.72
CA VAL A 80 2.04 2.82 6.39
C VAL A 80 2.47 4.26 6.15
N LEU A 81 3.34 4.45 5.16
CA LEU A 81 4.02 5.70 4.88
C LEU A 81 3.22 6.60 3.94
N HIS A 82 2.64 6.01 2.89
CA HIS A 82 1.92 6.75 1.87
C HIS A 82 1.04 5.81 1.03
N CYS A 83 -0.10 6.33 0.59
CA CYS A 83 -1.01 5.67 -0.34
C CYS A 83 -1.20 6.60 -1.54
N PHE A 84 -1.10 6.12 -2.77
CA PHE A 84 -1.37 6.97 -3.93
C PHE A 84 -1.87 6.19 -5.15
N THR A 85 -2.56 6.92 -6.03
CA THR A 85 -2.99 6.41 -7.33
C THR A 85 -1.94 6.72 -8.38
N LYS A 86 -1.43 5.71 -9.08
CA LYS A 86 -0.55 5.92 -10.22
C LYS A 86 -1.39 6.47 -11.38
N LYS A 87 -1.20 7.74 -11.72
CA LYS A 87 -1.82 8.33 -12.92
C LYS A 87 -1.32 7.56 -14.15
N SER A 88 -2.23 7.12 -15.02
CA SER A 88 -1.84 6.55 -16.30
C SER A 88 -1.17 7.65 -17.13
N GLN A 89 -0.01 7.37 -17.71
CA GLN A 89 0.51 8.21 -18.78
C GLN A 89 -0.46 8.06 -19.96
N ARG A 90 -1.21 9.13 -20.28
CA ARG A 90 -1.70 9.27 -21.64
C ARG A 90 -0.46 9.44 -22.52
N PRO A 91 -0.25 8.63 -23.58
CA PRO A 91 0.75 8.98 -24.58
C PRO A 91 0.40 10.38 -25.12
N PRO A 92 1.40 11.23 -25.42
CA PRO A 92 1.15 12.52 -26.05
C PRO A 92 0.27 12.30 -27.29
N ARG A 93 -0.78 13.10 -27.47
CA ARG A 93 -1.47 13.15 -28.76
C ARG A 93 -0.48 13.72 -29.76
N GLU A 94 -0.08 12.93 -30.75
CA GLU A 94 0.59 13.45 -31.94
C GLU A 94 -0.34 14.49 -32.59
N THR A 95 0.17 15.70 -32.75
CA THR A 95 -0.43 16.81 -33.51
C THR A 95 0.19 16.87 -34.89
#